data_AF-A0A2D3V2Y1-F1
#
_entry.id   AF-A0A2D3V2Y1-F1
#
_cell.length_a   1.000
_cell.length_b   1.000
_cell.length_c   1.000
_cell.angle_alpha   90.00
_cell.angle_beta   90.00
_cell.angle_gamma   90.00
#
_symmetry.space_group_name_H-M   'P 1'
#
loop_
_entity.id
_entity.type
_entity.pdbx_description
1 polymer ?
#
loop_
_entity_poly.entity_id
_entity_poly.type
_entity_poly.pdbx_seq_one_letter_code
_entity_poly.pdbx_strand_id
1 'polypeptide(L)'
;MTVSTPLLIQLKRTTLESINSAIEWAGEEGRVQDSVIAAIALLGQWELEYGDAPAHDTHMAGLVGIVNCLRGGLSGLRSPGSQVLSPVVVNLIVSAGHDAALYANKRPSFDRPGGMPSHTTATLPSTLPSGLKDLEMKRLIMPTLLHLIGRLSHTASPNPAVQARLVDTRQALSDWDLFTSTGASFSIFQTMLEDHMKWQAHSHLRLAGLMLSSLLLNDVDLLTSLYAEAQNLRPEFLVGTVYEELAFWSLFMICATTGQRDIRHMQILRRLQIDLGLDIWEALQEFLLSYCHQEVLVGSSHALWVAVSGVTYEKSANVGITDSTRYVKGSRHPMTWVGTSVMNE
;
A
#
# COMPACT_ATOMS: atom_id res chain seq x y z
N MET A 1 -9.92 18.98 -15.43
CA MET A 1 -9.44 20.35 -15.14
C MET A 1 -7.93 20.28 -14.99
N THR A 2 -7.17 20.96 -15.85
CA THR A 2 -5.71 21.05 -15.75
C THR A 2 -5.35 22.21 -14.83
N VAL A 3 -4.57 21.94 -13.78
CA VAL A 3 -4.04 23.01 -12.90
C VAL A 3 -2.98 23.80 -13.66
N SER A 4 -3.02 25.12 -13.58
CA SER A 4 -2.10 26.02 -14.29
C SER A 4 -0.67 25.88 -13.75
N THR A 5 0.33 25.67 -14.62
CA THR A 5 1.76 25.56 -14.26
C THR A 5 2.26 26.74 -13.41
N PRO A 6 1.94 28.01 -13.73
CA PRO A 6 2.22 29.16 -12.85
C PRO A 6 1.74 29.01 -11.40
N LEU A 7 0.54 28.45 -11.19
CA LEU A 7 -0.03 28.25 -9.86
C LEU A 7 0.78 27.20 -9.09
N LEU A 8 1.17 26.10 -9.75
CA LEU A 8 2.01 25.06 -9.13
C LEU A 8 3.38 25.60 -8.71
N ILE A 9 4.02 26.41 -9.57
CA ILE A 9 5.29 27.06 -9.26
C ILE A 9 5.14 28.02 -8.07
N GLN A 10 4.05 28.80 -8.03
CA GLN A 10 3.78 29.72 -6.93
C GLN A 10 3.56 28.97 -5.62
N LEU A 11 2.73 27.92 -5.61
CA LEU A 11 2.48 27.11 -4.42
C LEU A 11 3.77 26.48 -3.89
N LYS A 12 4.59 25.89 -4.77
CA LYS A 12 5.90 25.34 -4.39
C LYS A 12 6.80 26.41 -3.75
N ARG A 13 6.90 27.59 -4.37
CA ARG A 13 7.73 28.69 -3.86
C ARG A 13 7.26 29.14 -2.47
N THR A 14 5.96 29.39 -2.31
CA THR A 14 5.38 29.83 -1.03
C THR A 14 5.57 28.77 0.06
N THR A 15 5.44 27.48 -0.27
CA THR A 15 5.70 26.38 0.67
C THR A 15 7.16 26.35 1.10
N LEU A 16 8.11 26.49 0.17
CA LEU A 16 9.55 26.55 0.48
C LEU A 16 9.90 27.74 1.38
N GLU A 17 9.40 28.93 1.05
CA GLU A 17 9.60 30.13 1.86
C GLU A 17 9.05 29.94 3.27
N SER A 18 7.85 29.36 3.39
CA SER A 18 7.22 29.08 4.69
C SER A 18 7.98 28.05 5.51
N ILE A 19 8.51 27.00 4.88
CA ILE A 19 9.35 25.98 5.54
C ILE A 19 10.63 26.63 6.06
N ASN A 20 11.32 27.41 5.23
CA ASN A 20 12.59 28.04 5.61
C ASN A 20 12.40 29.01 6.78
N SER A 21 11.38 29.87 6.72
CA SER A 21 11.04 30.75 7.84
C SER A 21 10.72 29.94 9.10
N ALA A 22 9.91 28.88 9.01
CA ALA A 22 9.60 28.06 10.18
C ALA A 22 10.82 27.35 10.77
N ILE A 23 11.80 26.94 9.95
CA ILE A 23 13.07 26.34 10.43
C ILE A 23 13.93 27.40 11.13
N GLU A 24 14.00 28.62 10.59
CA GLU A 24 14.74 29.72 11.22
C GLU A 24 14.16 30.04 12.61
N TRP A 25 12.85 30.20 12.73
CA TRP A 25 12.15 30.38 14.00
C TRP A 25 12.34 29.18 14.95
N ALA A 26 12.33 27.95 14.42
CA ALA A 26 12.61 26.75 15.20
C ALA A 26 14.03 26.71 15.78
N GLY A 27 15.01 27.35 15.13
CA GLY A 27 16.36 27.52 15.65
C GLY A 27 16.41 28.38 16.91
N GLU A 28 15.47 29.33 17.04
CA GLU A 28 15.34 30.22 18.20
C GLU A 28 14.55 29.56 19.36
N GLU A 29 13.49 28.81 19.03
CA GLU A 29 12.64 28.10 20.02
C GLU A 29 13.12 26.67 20.35
N GLY A 30 14.12 26.16 19.61
CA GLY A 30 14.71 24.83 19.76
C GLY A 30 13.83 23.68 19.27
N ARG A 31 12.80 23.92 18.44
CA ARG A 31 11.81 22.89 18.05
C ARG A 31 11.21 23.09 16.66
N VAL A 32 11.21 22.03 15.84
CA VAL A 32 10.51 21.98 14.55
C VAL A 32 9.16 21.27 14.69
N GLN A 33 8.09 21.93 14.23
CA GLN A 33 6.71 21.44 14.29
C GLN A 33 6.45 20.28 13.30
N ASP A 34 5.52 19.39 13.66
CA ASP A 34 5.05 18.26 12.84
C ASP A 34 4.59 18.71 11.43
N SER A 35 3.97 19.88 11.32
CA SER A 35 3.51 20.44 10.05
C SER A 35 4.64 20.79 9.08
N VAL A 36 5.79 21.26 9.60
CA VAL A 36 6.98 21.56 8.78
C VAL A 36 7.59 20.27 8.25
N ILE A 37 7.66 19.25 9.11
CA ILE A 37 8.15 17.91 8.73
C ILE A 37 7.26 17.29 7.65
N ALA A 38 5.93 17.36 7.83
CA ALA A 38 4.97 16.92 6.82
C ALA A 38 5.12 17.68 5.50
N ALA A 39 5.29 19.00 5.55
CA ALA A 39 5.46 19.83 4.35
C ALA A 39 6.73 19.47 3.57
N ILE A 40 7.85 19.19 4.25
CA ILE A 40 9.09 18.74 3.59
C ILE A 40 8.92 17.35 2.96
N ALA A 41 8.25 16.42 3.65
CA ALA A 41 7.95 15.09 3.12
C ALA A 41 7.11 15.17 1.83
N LEU A 42 6.02 15.94 1.88
CA LEU A 42 5.13 16.19 0.73
C LEU A 42 5.88 16.86 -0.44
N LEU A 43 6.73 17.83 -0.14
CA LEU A 43 7.51 18.51 -1.18
C LEU A 43 8.52 17.57 -1.84
N GLY A 44 9.23 16.75 -1.06
CA GLY A 44 10.15 15.77 -1.63
C GLY A 44 9.42 14.75 -2.52
N GLN A 45 8.26 14.25 -2.08
CA GLN A 45 7.42 13.40 -2.93
C GLN A 45 7.02 14.12 -4.22
N TRP A 46 6.57 15.38 -4.13
CA TRP A 46 6.23 16.20 -5.30
C TRP A 46 7.41 16.34 -6.28
N GLU A 47 8.64 16.49 -5.80
CA GLU A 47 9.82 16.58 -6.67
C GLU A 47 10.07 15.29 -7.46
N LEU A 48 9.80 14.12 -6.91
CA LEU A 48 9.88 12.85 -7.68
C LEU A 48 8.80 12.77 -8.74
N GLU A 49 7.59 13.23 -8.40
CA GLU A 49 6.42 13.10 -9.26
C GLU A 49 6.43 14.10 -10.43
N TYR A 50 6.78 15.38 -10.16
CA TYR A 50 6.64 16.48 -11.13
C TYR A 50 7.90 17.36 -11.27
N GLY A 51 8.79 17.30 -10.29
CA GLY A 51 9.95 18.18 -10.20
C GLY A 51 11.24 17.53 -10.68
N ASP A 52 12.31 17.78 -9.94
CA ASP A 52 13.66 17.32 -10.29
C ASP A 52 14.22 16.35 -9.23
N ALA A 53 14.86 15.29 -9.70
CA ALA A 53 15.36 14.21 -8.85
C ALA A 53 16.40 14.68 -7.80
N PRO A 54 17.37 15.55 -8.09
CA PRO A 54 18.26 16.16 -7.11
C PRO A 54 17.54 17.05 -6.08
N ALA A 55 16.44 17.71 -6.46
CA ALA A 55 15.65 18.50 -5.52
C ALA A 55 14.97 17.60 -4.48
N HIS A 56 14.42 16.45 -4.90
CA HIS A 56 13.97 15.40 -3.97
C HIS A 56 15.07 15.00 -2.99
N ASP A 57 16.28 14.70 -3.49
CA ASP A 57 17.38 14.22 -2.65
C ASP A 57 17.80 15.27 -1.62
N THR A 58 17.73 16.55 -2.00
CA THR A 58 17.98 17.69 -1.10
C THR A 58 16.92 17.77 0.00
N HIS A 59 15.62 17.68 -0.35
CA HIS A 59 14.54 17.70 0.64
C HIS A 59 14.60 16.51 1.58
N MET A 60 14.86 15.31 1.06
CA MET A 60 15.00 14.12 1.89
C MET A 60 16.21 14.16 2.80
N ALA A 61 17.36 14.68 2.35
CA ALA A 61 18.53 14.87 3.21
C ALA A 61 18.24 15.84 4.36
N GLY A 62 17.55 16.96 4.07
CA GLY A 62 17.10 17.91 5.10
C GLY A 62 16.11 17.27 6.08
N LEU A 63 15.14 16.50 5.57
CA LEU A 63 14.17 15.78 6.38
C LEU A 63 14.82 14.77 7.32
N VAL A 64 15.79 13.99 6.82
CA VAL A 64 16.58 13.05 7.62
C VAL A 64 17.32 13.77 8.74
N GLY A 65 17.93 14.92 8.45
CA GLY A 65 18.58 15.76 9.45
C GLY A 65 17.61 16.22 10.55
N ILE A 66 16.44 16.75 10.18
CA ILE A 66 15.44 17.22 11.14
C ILE A 66 14.90 16.06 11.99
N VAL A 67 14.47 14.97 11.35
CA VAL A 67 13.86 13.83 12.04
C VAL A 67 14.85 13.16 12.98
N ASN A 68 16.09 12.90 12.54
CA ASN A 68 17.06 12.19 13.35
C ASN A 68 17.70 13.08 14.42
N CYS A 69 18.09 14.30 14.08
CA CYS A 69 18.83 15.17 15.00
C CYS A 69 17.93 15.97 15.94
N LEU A 70 16.74 16.40 15.47
CA LEU A 70 15.85 17.27 16.27
C LEU A 70 14.68 16.53 16.90
N ARG A 71 14.27 15.38 16.34
CA ARG A 71 13.13 14.57 16.85
C ARG A 71 13.54 13.21 17.40
N GLY A 72 14.80 12.80 17.28
CA GLY A 72 15.30 11.52 17.79
C GLY A 72 14.82 10.30 17.00
N GLY A 73 14.52 10.49 15.71
CA GLY A 73 14.14 9.46 14.76
C GLY A 73 12.64 9.18 14.68
N LEU A 74 12.25 8.34 13.71
CA LEU A 74 10.85 7.96 13.45
C LEU A 74 10.18 7.22 14.61
N SER A 75 10.96 6.57 15.45
CA SER A 75 10.47 5.71 16.52
C SER A 75 10.46 6.39 17.88
N GLY A 76 10.87 7.67 17.95
CA GLY A 76 10.95 8.43 19.18
C GLY A 76 11.64 7.64 20.28
N LEU A 77 12.95 7.39 20.15
CA LEU A 77 13.70 6.94 21.33
C LEU A 77 13.47 7.98 22.41
N ARG A 78 12.88 7.50 23.52
CA ARG A 78 12.37 8.24 24.69
C ARG A 78 13.49 8.96 25.44
N SER A 79 14.22 9.84 24.75
CA SER A 79 15.05 10.83 25.40
C SER A 79 14.12 11.79 26.14
N PRO A 80 14.39 12.11 27.41
CA PRO A 80 13.57 13.05 28.15
C PRO A 80 13.56 14.39 27.41
N GLY A 81 12.38 14.78 26.89
CA GLY A 81 12.17 15.99 26.09
C GLY A 81 11.86 15.77 24.60
N SER A 82 11.98 14.55 24.05
CA SER A 82 11.59 14.28 22.66
C SER A 82 10.08 14.04 22.53
N GLN A 83 9.41 14.85 21.70
CA GLN A 83 8.01 14.63 21.32
C GLN A 83 7.90 13.63 20.18
N VAL A 84 7.17 12.55 20.45
CA VAL A 84 6.84 11.52 19.47
C VAL A 84 6.09 12.14 18.28
N LEU A 85 6.53 11.82 17.07
CA LEU A 85 5.84 12.25 15.83
C LEU A 85 4.45 11.64 15.79
N SER A 86 3.47 12.41 15.31
CA SER A 86 2.13 11.85 15.08
C SER A 86 2.17 10.73 14.03
N PRO A 87 1.30 9.71 14.12
CA PRO A 87 1.27 8.59 13.16
C PRO A 87 1.09 9.04 11.70
N VAL A 88 0.30 10.10 11.48
CA VAL A 88 0.08 10.69 10.16
C VAL A 88 1.40 11.21 9.57
N VAL A 89 2.20 11.92 10.36
CA VAL A 89 3.49 12.46 9.91
C VAL A 89 4.49 11.33 9.65
N VAL A 90 4.49 10.28 10.48
CA VAL A 90 5.32 9.09 10.24
C VAL A 90 4.94 8.43 8.91
N ASN A 91 3.66 8.27 8.62
CA ASN A 91 3.19 7.69 7.35
C ASN A 91 3.59 8.54 6.14
N LEU A 92 3.50 9.87 6.23
CA LEU A 92 3.96 10.78 5.18
C LEU A 92 5.47 10.67 4.93
N ILE A 93 6.28 10.61 5.99
CA ILE A 93 7.74 10.44 5.85
C ILE A 93 8.07 9.09 5.20
N VAL A 94 7.42 8.02 5.64
CA VAL A 94 7.66 6.68 5.09
C VAL A 94 7.19 6.63 3.63
N SER A 95 6.04 7.18 3.29
CA SER A 95 5.60 7.13 1.90
C SER A 95 6.49 7.97 0.98
N ALA A 96 6.83 9.19 1.36
CA ALA A 96 7.72 10.06 0.58
C ALA A 96 9.15 9.50 0.49
N GLY A 97 9.69 9.01 1.61
CA GLY A 97 11.10 8.64 1.72
C GLY A 97 11.40 7.16 1.49
N HIS A 98 10.40 6.28 1.48
CA HIS A 98 10.54 4.85 1.19
C HIS A 98 9.77 4.45 -0.06
N ASP A 99 8.43 4.54 -0.04
CA ASP A 99 7.60 4.02 -1.14
C ASP A 99 7.83 4.78 -2.45
N ALA A 100 7.78 6.11 -2.42
CA ALA A 100 8.04 6.95 -3.59
C ALA A 100 9.48 6.82 -4.09
N ALA A 101 10.46 6.71 -3.17
CA ALA A 101 11.85 6.48 -3.53
C ALA A 101 12.04 5.14 -4.28
N LEU A 102 11.47 4.04 -3.78
CA LEU A 102 11.52 2.74 -4.45
C LEU A 102 10.83 2.77 -5.81
N TYR A 103 9.68 3.45 -5.90
CA TYR A 103 8.99 3.67 -7.16
C TYR A 103 9.79 4.50 -8.17
N ALA A 104 10.69 5.36 -7.70
CA ALA A 104 11.62 6.12 -8.53
C ALA A 104 12.94 5.36 -8.80
N ASN A 105 13.07 4.08 -8.43
CA ASN A 105 14.33 3.32 -8.45
C ASN A 105 15.47 4.00 -7.66
N LYS A 106 15.13 4.72 -6.60
CA LYS A 106 16.08 5.34 -5.68
C LYS A 106 16.20 4.53 -4.40
N ARG A 107 17.29 4.77 -3.68
CA ARG A 107 17.47 4.22 -2.33
C ARG A 107 16.53 4.94 -1.36
N PRO A 108 15.80 4.22 -0.49
CA PRO A 108 15.02 4.83 0.57
C PRO A 108 15.88 5.73 1.46
N SER A 109 15.34 6.90 1.80
CA SER A 109 15.93 7.84 2.77
C SER A 109 15.52 7.50 4.20
N PHE A 110 14.41 6.79 4.35
CA PHE A 110 13.93 6.25 5.62
C PHE A 110 13.66 4.77 5.48
N ASP A 111 14.03 3.99 6.49
CA ASP A 111 13.75 2.56 6.52
C ASP A 111 12.29 2.29 6.95
N ARG A 112 11.53 1.49 6.18
CA ARG A 112 10.55 0.52 6.72
C ARG A 112 9.94 -0.33 5.61
N PRO A 113 9.86 -1.67 5.77
CA PRO A 113 8.81 -2.25 6.63
C PRO A 113 9.33 -3.26 7.69
N GLY A 114 9.14 -2.90 8.98
CA GLY A 114 9.37 -3.75 10.16
C GLY A 114 10.05 -3.12 11.41
N GLY A 115 10.63 -1.92 11.35
CA GLY A 115 11.44 -1.36 12.47
C GLY A 115 10.69 -1.22 13.82
N MET A 116 11.35 -1.34 14.98
CA MET A 116 12.75 -0.96 15.29
C MET A 116 13.79 -2.09 15.33
N PRO A 117 15.07 -1.81 14.97
CA PRO A 117 16.19 -2.68 15.28
C PRO A 117 16.53 -2.56 16.76
N SER A 118 16.08 -3.52 17.56
CA SER A 118 16.59 -3.80 18.91
C SER A 118 17.55 -4.99 18.82
N HIS A 119 18.56 -5.05 19.68
CA HIS A 119 19.62 -6.08 19.74
C HIS A 119 19.15 -7.53 20.02
N THR A 120 17.91 -7.88 19.67
CA THR A 120 17.35 -9.23 19.66
C THR A 120 16.68 -9.47 18.31
N THR A 121 17.52 -9.75 17.30
CA THR A 121 17.11 -10.05 15.93
C THR A 121 16.24 -11.31 15.87
N ALA A 122 14.93 -11.13 15.81
CA ALA A 122 14.05 -12.08 15.11
C ALA A 122 13.90 -11.56 13.67
N THR A 123 14.67 -12.18 12.78
CA THR A 123 14.72 -12.01 11.33
C THR A 123 13.35 -11.75 10.71
N LEU A 124 13.16 -10.53 10.19
CA LEU A 124 12.17 -10.26 9.15
C LEU A 124 12.63 -10.98 7.85
N PRO A 125 11.72 -11.51 7.04
CA PRO A 125 12.09 -12.08 5.74
C PRO A 125 12.64 -10.95 4.87
N SER A 126 13.84 -11.13 4.35
CA SER A 126 14.45 -10.24 3.36
C SER A 126 13.83 -10.39 1.96
N THR A 127 12.80 -11.23 1.82
CA THR A 127 12.22 -11.68 0.55
C THR A 127 10.70 -11.70 0.60
N LEU A 128 10.06 -10.96 -0.30
CA LEU A 128 8.62 -11.06 -0.53
C LEU A 128 8.27 -12.39 -1.24
N PRO A 129 7.09 -12.98 -0.96
CA PRO A 129 6.46 -13.96 -1.84
C PRO A 129 6.43 -13.49 -3.29
N SER A 130 6.57 -14.42 -4.25
CA SER A 130 6.76 -14.09 -5.68
C SER A 130 5.66 -13.20 -6.27
N GLY A 131 4.39 -13.48 -5.95
CA GLY A 131 3.25 -12.66 -6.41
C GLY A 131 3.27 -11.25 -5.83
N LEU A 132 3.67 -11.07 -4.56
CA LEU A 132 3.83 -9.74 -3.96
C LEU A 132 5.05 -9.01 -4.56
N LYS A 133 6.13 -9.72 -4.83
CA LYS A 133 7.31 -9.17 -5.50
C LYS A 133 6.99 -8.71 -6.93
N ASP A 134 6.16 -9.45 -7.66
CA ASP A 134 5.71 -9.06 -8.99
C ASP A 134 4.90 -7.76 -8.97
N LEU A 135 4.03 -7.58 -7.96
CA LEU A 135 3.32 -6.32 -7.76
C LEU A 135 4.26 -5.15 -7.44
N GLU A 136 5.30 -5.40 -6.62
CA GLU A 136 6.33 -4.42 -6.28
C GLU A 136 7.13 -4.00 -7.53
N MET A 137 7.59 -4.97 -8.33
CA MET A 137 8.32 -4.74 -9.57
C MET A 137 7.49 -4.01 -10.62
N LYS A 138 6.19 -4.34 -10.73
CA LYS A 138 5.23 -3.63 -11.59
C LYS A 138 4.79 -2.28 -11.00
N ARG A 139 5.20 -1.95 -9.77
CA ARG A 139 4.85 -0.71 -9.03
C ARG A 139 3.34 -0.46 -8.96
N LEU A 140 2.58 -1.53 -8.77
CA LEU A 140 1.13 -1.47 -8.75
C LEU A 140 0.60 -1.12 -7.36
N ILE A 141 1.31 -1.53 -6.31
CA ILE A 141 0.93 -1.41 -4.90
C ILE A 141 2.12 -0.94 -4.07
N MET A 142 1.84 -0.04 -3.12
CA MET A 142 2.86 0.55 -2.24
C MET A 142 3.67 -0.54 -1.52
N PRO A 143 5.01 -0.48 -1.56
CA PRO A 143 5.90 -1.46 -0.91
C PRO A 143 5.54 -1.68 0.56
N THR A 144 5.29 -0.61 1.34
CA THR A 144 4.87 -0.72 2.74
C THR A 144 3.73 -1.71 2.96
N LEU A 145 2.67 -1.64 2.13
CA LEU A 145 1.54 -2.56 2.21
C LEU A 145 1.94 -3.98 1.83
N LEU A 146 2.67 -4.15 0.72
CA LEU A 146 3.11 -5.48 0.24
C LEU A 146 3.90 -6.24 1.31
N HIS A 147 4.83 -5.57 1.98
CA HIS A 147 5.64 -6.19 3.02
C HIS A 147 4.86 -6.44 4.31
N LEU A 148 3.87 -5.61 4.67
CA LEU A 148 2.96 -5.91 5.78
C LEU A 148 2.20 -7.22 5.52
N ILE A 149 1.72 -7.45 4.29
CA ILE A 149 1.10 -8.71 3.90
C ILE A 149 2.12 -9.85 3.90
N GLY A 150 3.32 -9.63 3.36
CA GLY A 150 4.39 -10.62 3.32
C GLY A 150 4.76 -11.18 4.72
N ARG A 151 4.68 -10.35 5.77
CA ARG A 151 4.91 -10.78 7.16
C ARG A 151 3.94 -11.87 7.62
N LEU A 152 2.73 -11.92 7.07
CA LEU A 152 1.73 -12.94 7.41
C LEU A 152 2.10 -14.32 6.86
N SER A 153 3.03 -14.42 5.90
CA SER A 153 3.47 -15.72 5.35
C SER A 153 4.31 -16.53 6.34
N HIS A 154 4.85 -15.91 7.40
CA HIS A 154 5.83 -16.53 8.30
C HIS A 154 5.31 -16.78 9.72
N THR A 155 4.00 -16.92 9.87
CA THR A 155 3.34 -16.92 11.19
C THR A 155 2.90 -18.30 11.68
N ALA A 156 3.46 -19.37 11.12
CA ALA A 156 3.07 -20.76 11.39
C ALA A 156 3.44 -21.32 12.78
N SER A 157 4.03 -20.51 13.69
CA SER A 157 4.51 -21.00 14.99
C SER A 157 3.70 -20.43 16.16
N PRO A 158 3.24 -21.25 17.12
CA PRO A 158 2.47 -20.83 18.30
C PRO A 158 3.33 -20.08 19.35
N ASN A 159 4.47 -19.54 18.96
CA ASN A 159 5.36 -18.80 19.84
C ASN A 159 4.72 -17.44 20.21
N PRO A 160 4.69 -17.04 21.50
CA PRO A 160 4.22 -15.71 21.93
C PRO A 160 4.84 -14.53 21.15
N ALA A 161 6.09 -14.66 20.71
CA ALA A 161 6.75 -13.65 19.89
C ALA A 161 6.15 -13.53 18.48
N VAL A 162 5.65 -14.62 17.90
CA VAL A 162 4.92 -14.61 16.61
C VAL A 162 3.57 -13.96 16.79
N GLN A 163 2.87 -14.28 17.89
CA GLN A 163 1.57 -13.69 18.20
C GLN A 163 1.68 -12.16 18.41
N ALA A 164 2.70 -11.70 19.14
CA ALA A 164 2.98 -10.27 19.27
C ALA A 164 3.22 -9.61 17.90
N ARG A 165 4.04 -10.22 17.04
CA ARG A 165 4.28 -9.72 15.68
C ARG A 165 3.02 -9.70 14.82
N LEU A 166 2.12 -10.66 14.99
CA LEU A 166 0.81 -10.70 14.31
C LEU A 166 -0.07 -9.54 14.77
N VAL A 167 -0.13 -9.28 16.08
CA VAL A 167 -0.86 -8.14 16.64
C VAL A 167 -0.30 -6.82 16.10
N ASP A 168 1.03 -6.66 16.09
CA ASP A 168 1.69 -5.47 15.52
C ASP A 168 1.39 -5.30 14.03
N THR A 169 1.39 -6.41 13.28
CA THR A 169 1.10 -6.39 11.83
C THR A 169 -0.36 -6.02 11.57
N ARG A 170 -1.29 -6.57 12.34
CA ARG A 170 -2.72 -6.21 12.26
C ARG A 170 -2.95 -4.74 12.58
N GLN A 171 -2.33 -4.23 13.64
CA GLN A 171 -2.45 -2.82 14.01
C GLN A 171 -1.90 -1.93 12.89
N ALA A 172 -0.72 -2.25 12.36
CA ALA A 172 -0.13 -1.52 11.24
C ALA A 172 -1.02 -1.54 9.98
N LEU A 173 -1.67 -2.67 9.66
CA LEU A 173 -2.63 -2.75 8.55
C LEU A 173 -3.90 -1.94 8.82
N SER A 174 -4.36 -1.88 10.08
CA SER A 174 -5.53 -1.08 10.47
C SER A 174 -5.25 0.41 10.30
N ASP A 175 -4.07 0.84 10.72
CA ASP A 175 -3.63 2.24 10.64
C ASP A 175 -3.13 2.64 9.25
N TRP A 176 -2.88 1.66 8.37
CA TRP A 176 -2.48 1.92 7.00
C TRP A 176 -3.66 2.47 6.20
N ASP A 177 -3.48 3.63 5.59
CA ASP A 177 -4.44 4.25 4.70
C ASP A 177 -3.72 4.83 3.47
N LEU A 178 -4.32 4.65 2.29
CA LEU A 178 -3.72 5.07 1.04
C LEU A 178 -3.63 6.60 0.96
N PHE A 179 -4.64 7.33 1.45
CA PHE A 179 -4.68 8.79 1.32
C PHE A 179 -3.68 9.48 2.25
N THR A 180 -3.52 8.97 3.47
CA THR A 180 -2.47 9.43 4.40
C THR A 180 -1.08 9.04 3.93
N SER A 181 -0.93 7.87 3.30
CA SER A 181 0.36 7.44 2.75
C SER A 181 0.73 8.28 1.52
N THR A 182 -0.13 8.34 0.52
CA THR A 182 0.13 9.08 -0.73
C THR A 182 0.04 10.60 -0.58
N GLY A 183 -0.38 11.11 0.58
CA GLY A 183 -0.26 12.52 0.95
C GLY A 183 -0.72 13.48 -0.14
N ALA A 184 -2.00 13.41 -0.55
CA ALA A 184 -2.54 14.30 -1.58
C ALA A 184 -1.67 14.36 -2.87
N SER A 185 -1.11 13.22 -3.32
CA SER A 185 -0.46 13.09 -4.63
C SER A 185 -1.49 13.31 -5.74
N PHE A 186 -1.78 14.57 -6.05
CA PHE A 186 -2.64 14.95 -7.14
C PHE A 186 -1.86 14.80 -8.44
N SER A 187 -2.02 13.66 -9.11
CA SER A 187 -1.47 13.51 -10.46
C SER A 187 -2.38 14.19 -11.47
N ILE A 188 -1.91 15.30 -12.03
CA ILE A 188 -2.57 16.02 -13.13
C ILE A 188 -2.80 15.13 -14.36
N PHE A 189 -2.06 14.03 -14.46
CA PHE A 189 -2.13 13.05 -15.55
C PHE A 189 -2.98 11.83 -15.20
N GLN A 190 -3.44 11.71 -13.96
CA GLN A 190 -4.24 10.59 -13.51
C GLN A 190 -5.72 10.96 -13.52
N THR A 191 -6.53 10.05 -14.05
CA THR A 191 -7.98 10.25 -14.06
C THR A 191 -8.58 9.84 -12.72
N MET A 192 -9.74 10.42 -12.37
CA MET A 192 -10.51 10.01 -11.17
C MET A 192 -10.79 8.50 -11.16
N LEU A 193 -10.97 7.89 -12.35
CA LEU A 193 -11.18 6.46 -12.49
C LEU A 193 -9.91 5.68 -12.12
N GLU A 194 -8.74 6.13 -12.58
CA GLU A 194 -7.44 5.52 -12.26
C GLU A 194 -7.11 5.65 -10.75
N ASP A 195 -7.41 6.79 -10.12
CA ASP A 195 -7.30 6.96 -8.66
C ASP A 195 -8.22 6.00 -7.91
N HIS A 196 -9.47 5.87 -8.39
CA HIS A 196 -10.42 4.94 -7.79
C HIS A 196 -9.95 3.49 -7.92
N MET A 197 -9.37 3.07 -9.06
CA MET A 197 -8.81 1.73 -9.23
C MET A 197 -7.67 1.46 -8.25
N LYS A 198 -6.72 2.41 -8.11
CA LYS A 198 -5.63 2.27 -7.12
C LYS A 198 -6.19 2.14 -5.71
N TRP A 199 -7.14 2.98 -5.35
CA TRP A 199 -7.78 2.92 -4.04
C TRP A 199 -8.45 1.56 -3.82
N GLN A 200 -9.23 1.07 -4.78
CA GLN A 200 -9.82 -0.27 -4.71
C GLN A 200 -8.75 -1.34 -4.52
N ALA A 201 -7.70 -1.36 -5.35
CA ALA A 201 -6.64 -2.36 -5.29
C ALA A 201 -5.93 -2.41 -3.92
N HIS A 202 -5.57 -1.26 -3.36
CA HIS A 202 -4.94 -1.18 -2.03
C HIS A 202 -5.91 -1.59 -0.92
N SER A 203 -7.17 -1.13 -0.98
CA SER A 203 -8.19 -1.47 0.01
C SER A 203 -8.51 -2.96 0.04
N HIS A 204 -8.57 -3.61 -1.14
CA HIS A 204 -8.74 -5.05 -1.24
C HIS A 204 -7.59 -5.81 -0.59
N LEU A 205 -6.35 -5.44 -0.90
CA LEU A 205 -5.16 -6.07 -0.35
C LEU A 205 -5.07 -5.88 1.18
N ARG A 206 -5.29 -4.65 1.65
CA ARG A 206 -5.32 -4.31 3.08
C ARG A 206 -6.37 -5.15 3.82
N LEU A 207 -7.60 -5.21 3.32
CA LEU A 207 -8.68 -5.96 3.95
C LEU A 207 -8.42 -7.47 3.95
N ALA A 208 -7.89 -8.03 2.87
CA ALA A 208 -7.47 -9.43 2.83
C ALA A 208 -6.41 -9.73 3.90
N GLY A 209 -5.41 -8.85 4.06
CA GLY A 209 -4.41 -8.95 5.12
C GLY A 209 -4.98 -8.84 6.53
N LEU A 210 -5.86 -7.87 6.76
CA LEU A 210 -6.53 -7.68 8.04
C LEU A 210 -7.35 -8.90 8.42
N MET A 211 -8.17 -9.42 7.51
CA MET A 211 -8.97 -10.62 7.75
C MET A 211 -8.09 -11.84 8.00
N LEU A 212 -7.03 -12.03 7.21
CA LEU A 212 -6.09 -13.12 7.44
C LEU A 212 -5.45 -13.02 8.83
N SER A 213 -4.99 -11.83 9.24
CA SER A 213 -4.40 -11.61 10.55
C SER A 213 -5.41 -11.83 11.69
N SER A 214 -6.66 -11.41 11.52
CA SER A 214 -7.74 -11.61 12.50
C SER A 214 -8.12 -13.08 12.63
N LEU A 215 -8.16 -13.82 11.52
CA LEU A 215 -8.36 -15.28 11.54
C LEU A 215 -7.24 -15.97 12.32
N LEU A 216 -5.97 -15.63 12.03
CA LEU A 216 -4.82 -16.21 12.73
C LEU A 216 -4.80 -15.88 14.24
N LEU A 217 -5.39 -14.75 14.64
CA LEU A 217 -5.57 -14.35 16.03
C LEU A 217 -6.88 -14.87 16.66
N ASN A 218 -7.72 -15.56 15.89
CA ASN A 218 -9.06 -16.03 16.28
C ASN A 218 -10.01 -14.89 16.74
N ASP A 219 -9.95 -13.72 16.11
CA ASP A 219 -10.78 -12.56 16.40
C ASP A 219 -12.03 -12.52 15.49
N VAL A 220 -13.06 -13.27 15.89
CA VAL A 220 -14.29 -13.49 15.09
C VAL A 220 -15.15 -12.23 14.97
N ASP A 221 -15.20 -11.41 16.01
CA ASP A 221 -15.99 -10.17 16.02
C ASP A 221 -15.42 -9.16 15.03
N LEU A 222 -14.09 -9.00 15.04
CA LEU A 222 -13.41 -8.14 14.08
C LEU A 222 -13.56 -8.66 12.64
N LEU A 223 -13.48 -9.97 12.41
CA LEU A 223 -13.73 -10.57 11.09
C LEU A 223 -15.10 -10.19 10.51
N THR A 224 -16.13 -10.19 11.35
CA THR A 224 -17.50 -9.83 10.96
C THR A 224 -17.59 -8.35 10.55
N SER A 225 -17.00 -7.46 11.35
CA SER A 225 -16.92 -6.01 11.06
C SER A 225 -16.17 -5.74 9.75
N LEU A 226 -15.01 -6.38 9.56
CA LEU A 226 -14.20 -6.25 8.36
C LEU A 226 -14.93 -6.75 7.12
N TYR A 227 -15.78 -7.77 7.24
CA TYR A 227 -16.57 -8.26 6.11
C TYR A 227 -17.61 -7.24 5.66
N ALA A 228 -18.25 -6.54 6.61
CA ALA A 228 -19.13 -5.42 6.28
C ALA A 228 -18.38 -4.29 5.55
N GLU A 229 -17.13 -4.00 5.92
CA GLU A 229 -16.27 -3.08 5.17
C GLU A 229 -15.99 -3.59 3.75
N ALA A 230 -15.65 -4.89 3.62
CA ALA A 230 -15.38 -5.53 2.34
C ALA A 230 -16.58 -5.54 1.38
N GLN A 231 -17.82 -5.49 1.88
CA GLN A 231 -19.01 -5.36 1.03
C GLN A 231 -19.06 -4.03 0.26
N ASN A 232 -18.36 -2.99 0.74
CA ASN A 232 -18.25 -1.71 0.04
C ASN A 232 -17.20 -1.72 -1.08
N LEU A 233 -16.34 -2.74 -1.12
CA LEU A 233 -15.39 -2.94 -2.20
C LEU A 233 -16.13 -3.26 -3.50
N ARG A 234 -15.52 -2.83 -4.60
CA ARG A 234 -16.06 -3.02 -5.95
C ARG A 234 -15.03 -3.72 -6.83
N PRO A 235 -14.87 -5.06 -6.69
CA PRO A 235 -13.88 -5.82 -7.43
C PRO A 235 -14.13 -5.82 -8.95
N GLU A 236 -15.33 -5.45 -9.40
CA GLU A 236 -15.68 -5.26 -10.81
C GLU A 236 -14.78 -4.22 -11.49
N PHE A 237 -14.31 -3.19 -10.77
CA PHE A 237 -13.38 -2.18 -11.27
C PHE A 237 -11.95 -2.68 -11.43
N LEU A 238 -11.64 -3.90 -11.01
CA LEU A 238 -10.31 -4.47 -11.18
C LEU A 238 -10.29 -5.53 -12.30
N VAL A 239 -11.46 -5.97 -12.76
CA VAL A 239 -11.61 -6.88 -13.90
C VAL A 239 -11.23 -6.16 -15.20
N GLY A 240 -10.45 -6.81 -16.06
CA GLY A 240 -9.90 -6.28 -17.30
C GLY A 240 -8.65 -5.42 -17.09
N THR A 241 -8.14 -5.32 -15.86
CA THR A 241 -6.99 -4.47 -15.52
C THR A 241 -5.76 -5.28 -15.13
N VAL A 242 -4.65 -4.61 -14.90
CA VAL A 242 -3.44 -5.22 -14.34
C VAL A 242 -3.51 -5.57 -12.87
N TYR A 243 -4.61 -5.20 -12.21
CA TYR A 243 -4.92 -5.60 -10.84
C TYR A 243 -5.74 -6.90 -10.76
N GLU A 244 -6.05 -7.57 -11.88
CA GLU A 244 -6.89 -8.78 -11.88
C GLU A 244 -6.40 -9.89 -10.95
N GLU A 245 -5.11 -10.23 -11.01
CA GLU A 245 -4.52 -11.26 -10.15
C GLU A 245 -4.65 -10.89 -8.67
N LEU A 246 -4.35 -9.62 -8.35
CA LEU A 246 -4.51 -9.09 -7.00
C LEU A 246 -5.98 -9.13 -6.55
N ALA A 247 -6.90 -8.73 -7.42
CA ALA A 247 -8.34 -8.71 -7.14
C ALA A 247 -8.86 -10.12 -6.85
N PHE A 248 -8.42 -11.10 -7.64
CA PHE A 248 -8.77 -12.49 -7.41
C PHE A 248 -8.20 -12.98 -6.08
N TRP A 249 -6.90 -12.80 -5.85
CA TRP A 249 -6.27 -13.25 -4.60
C TRP A 249 -6.94 -12.62 -3.37
N SER A 250 -7.09 -11.31 -3.35
CA SER A 250 -7.65 -10.58 -2.19
C SER A 250 -9.11 -10.95 -1.93
N LEU A 251 -9.96 -10.98 -2.96
CA LEU A 251 -11.37 -11.35 -2.82
C LEU A 251 -11.51 -12.82 -2.39
N PHE A 252 -10.67 -13.71 -2.94
CA PHE A 252 -10.68 -15.12 -2.56
C PHE A 252 -10.30 -15.28 -1.08
N MET A 253 -9.27 -14.57 -0.62
CA MET A 253 -8.84 -14.59 0.79
C MET A 253 -9.90 -14.01 1.72
N ILE A 254 -10.58 -12.92 1.33
CA ILE A 254 -11.71 -12.34 2.08
C ILE A 254 -12.82 -13.38 2.25
N CYS A 255 -13.24 -14.04 1.17
CA CYS A 255 -14.28 -15.08 1.22
C CYS A 255 -13.83 -16.34 1.98
N ALA A 256 -12.58 -16.78 1.81
CA ALA A 256 -12.06 -18.00 2.43
C ALA A 256 -11.84 -17.85 3.94
N THR A 257 -11.45 -16.64 4.40
CA THR A 257 -11.26 -16.34 5.83
C THR A 257 -12.59 -16.15 6.55
N THR A 258 -13.57 -15.53 5.92
CA THR A 258 -14.88 -15.24 6.54
C THR A 258 -15.89 -16.37 6.36
N GLY A 259 -15.69 -17.26 5.38
CA GLY A 259 -16.65 -18.29 4.98
C GLY A 259 -17.87 -17.74 4.23
N GLN A 260 -17.91 -16.43 3.96
CA GLN A 260 -19.05 -15.75 3.34
C GLN A 260 -19.08 -15.97 1.83
N ARG A 261 -20.28 -16.20 1.29
CA ARG A 261 -20.51 -16.58 -0.12
C ARG A 261 -21.56 -15.69 -0.76
N ASP A 262 -21.33 -14.39 -0.71
CA ASP A 262 -22.19 -13.42 -1.37
C ASP A 262 -22.21 -13.65 -2.90
N ILE A 263 -23.40 -13.59 -3.50
CA ILE A 263 -23.60 -13.92 -4.93
C ILE A 263 -22.71 -13.05 -5.82
N ARG A 264 -22.57 -11.75 -5.52
CA ARG A 264 -21.74 -10.81 -6.30
C ARG A 264 -20.27 -11.24 -6.25
N HIS A 265 -19.75 -11.52 -5.06
CA HIS A 265 -18.36 -11.97 -4.90
C HIS A 265 -18.11 -13.31 -5.60
N MET A 266 -19.04 -14.27 -5.48
CA MET A 266 -18.94 -15.58 -6.12
C MET A 266 -18.93 -15.49 -7.65
N GLN A 267 -19.76 -14.63 -8.23
CA GLN A 267 -19.78 -14.38 -9.68
C GLN A 267 -18.47 -13.76 -10.18
N ILE A 268 -17.92 -12.81 -9.44
CA ILE A 268 -16.67 -12.13 -9.81
C ILE A 268 -15.47 -13.05 -9.64
N LEU A 269 -15.42 -13.83 -8.55
CA LEU A 269 -14.42 -14.89 -8.37
C LEU A 269 -14.47 -15.90 -9.51
N ARG A 270 -15.67 -16.32 -9.93
CA ARG A 270 -15.83 -17.25 -11.06
C ARG A 270 -15.33 -16.65 -12.37
N ARG A 271 -15.61 -15.36 -12.60
CA ARG A 271 -15.09 -14.65 -13.77
C ARG A 271 -13.57 -14.60 -13.77
N LEU A 272 -12.99 -14.08 -12.69
CA LEU A 272 -11.54 -13.94 -12.55
C LEU A 272 -10.82 -15.29 -12.60
N GLN A 273 -11.40 -16.34 -12.01
CA GLN A 273 -10.90 -17.73 -12.13
C GLN A 273 -10.71 -18.13 -13.59
N ILE A 274 -11.74 -17.94 -14.42
CA ILE A 274 -11.71 -18.29 -15.85
C ILE A 274 -10.70 -17.41 -16.60
N ASP A 275 -10.70 -16.10 -16.34
CA ASP A 275 -9.82 -15.15 -17.04
C ASP A 275 -8.33 -15.32 -16.70
N LEU A 276 -8.04 -15.85 -15.51
CA LEU A 276 -6.69 -16.18 -15.06
C LEU A 276 -6.28 -17.62 -15.43
N GLY A 277 -7.17 -18.42 -16.02
CA GLY A 277 -6.90 -19.82 -16.38
C GLY A 277 -6.65 -20.72 -15.17
N LEU A 278 -7.25 -20.39 -14.02
CA LEU A 278 -7.16 -21.20 -12.82
C LEU A 278 -8.27 -22.26 -12.88
N ASP A 279 -8.01 -23.34 -13.62
CA ASP A 279 -9.03 -24.36 -13.93
C ASP A 279 -9.00 -25.56 -12.98
N ILE A 280 -7.88 -25.77 -12.29
CA ILE A 280 -7.66 -26.89 -11.37
C ILE A 280 -7.22 -26.40 -9.99
N TRP A 281 -7.50 -27.21 -8.97
CA TRP A 281 -7.21 -26.86 -7.57
C TRP A 281 -5.72 -26.63 -7.33
N GLU A 282 -4.85 -27.45 -7.92
CA GLU A 282 -3.41 -27.39 -7.75
C GLU A 282 -2.84 -26.06 -8.25
N ALA A 283 -3.31 -25.59 -9.41
CA ALA A 283 -2.94 -24.29 -9.98
C ALA A 283 -3.41 -23.12 -9.10
N LEU A 284 -4.63 -23.21 -8.57
CA LEU A 284 -5.13 -22.23 -7.60
C LEU A 284 -4.28 -22.23 -6.32
N GLN A 285 -3.92 -23.40 -5.79
CA GLN A 285 -3.14 -23.50 -4.57
C GLN A 285 -1.74 -22.88 -4.75
N GLU A 286 -1.06 -23.18 -5.86
CA GLU A 286 0.21 -22.55 -6.22
C GLU A 286 0.08 -21.03 -6.36
N PHE A 287 -1.00 -20.57 -7.03
CA PHE A 287 -1.31 -19.15 -7.15
C PHE A 287 -1.49 -18.47 -5.78
N LEU A 288 -2.28 -19.05 -4.86
CA LEU A 288 -2.50 -18.49 -3.53
C LEU A 288 -1.20 -18.42 -2.71
N LEU A 289 -0.36 -19.47 -2.80
CA LEU A 289 0.95 -19.53 -2.13
C LEU A 289 1.93 -18.48 -2.65
N SER A 290 1.82 -18.07 -3.92
CA SER A 290 2.69 -17.04 -4.49
C SER A 290 2.51 -15.66 -3.82
N TYR A 291 1.33 -15.36 -3.28
CA TYR A 291 1.03 -14.09 -2.62
C TYR A 291 1.18 -14.17 -1.09
N CYS A 292 0.35 -14.98 -0.46
CA CYS A 292 0.36 -15.28 0.98
C CYS A 292 -0.79 -16.24 1.28
N HIS A 293 -0.49 -17.50 1.57
CA HIS A 293 -1.50 -18.51 1.94
C HIS A 293 -1.08 -19.23 3.22
N GLN A 294 -2.06 -19.55 4.06
CA GLN A 294 -1.85 -20.19 5.37
C GLN A 294 -2.48 -21.58 5.38
N GLU A 295 -1.80 -22.56 5.97
CA GLU A 295 -2.29 -23.95 6.03
C GLU A 295 -3.67 -24.06 6.69
N VAL A 296 -3.98 -23.19 7.66
CA VAL A 296 -5.29 -23.11 8.32
C VAL A 296 -6.45 -22.86 7.34
N LEU A 297 -6.15 -22.27 6.17
CA LEU A 297 -7.13 -21.94 5.14
C LEU A 297 -7.32 -23.03 4.09
N VAL A 298 -6.53 -24.11 4.08
CA VAL A 298 -6.60 -25.12 3.01
C VAL A 298 -8.02 -25.69 2.87
N GLY A 299 -8.66 -26.04 4.00
CA GLY A 299 -10.02 -26.58 4.00
C GLY A 299 -11.07 -25.57 3.54
N SER A 300 -11.05 -24.34 4.07
CA SER A 300 -12.02 -23.30 3.69
C SER A 300 -11.82 -22.82 2.24
N SER A 301 -10.57 -22.76 1.79
CA SER A 301 -10.21 -22.40 0.42
C SER A 301 -10.67 -23.46 -0.57
N HIS A 302 -10.47 -24.76 -0.27
CA HIS A 302 -10.98 -25.83 -1.12
C HIS A 302 -12.51 -25.82 -1.19
N ALA A 303 -13.19 -25.61 -0.05
CA ALA A 303 -14.64 -25.49 -0.02
C ALA A 303 -15.16 -24.29 -0.83
N LEU A 304 -14.46 -23.15 -0.77
CA LEU A 304 -14.77 -21.98 -1.58
C LEU A 304 -14.54 -22.26 -3.06
N TRP A 305 -13.42 -22.87 -3.42
CA TRP A 305 -13.09 -23.26 -4.80
C TRP A 305 -14.17 -24.12 -5.45
N VAL A 306 -14.63 -25.16 -4.75
CA VAL A 306 -15.72 -26.02 -5.23
C VAL A 306 -16.99 -25.20 -5.46
N ALA A 307 -17.32 -24.31 -4.53
CA ALA A 307 -18.49 -23.45 -4.63
C ALA A 307 -18.39 -22.49 -5.83
N VAL A 308 -17.23 -21.82 -6.02
CA VAL A 308 -16.98 -20.91 -7.15
C VAL A 308 -17.06 -21.67 -8.47
N SER A 309 -16.43 -22.85 -8.54
CA SER A 309 -16.41 -23.66 -9.77
C SER A 309 -17.80 -24.16 -10.18
N GLY A 310 -18.72 -24.32 -9.22
CA GLY A 310 -20.12 -24.66 -9.45
C GLY A 310 -21.00 -23.48 -9.90
N VAL A 311 -20.51 -22.24 -9.88
CA VAL A 311 -21.29 -21.07 -10.32
C VAL A 311 -21.41 -21.09 -11.84
N THR A 312 -22.65 -21.11 -12.35
CA THR A 312 -22.95 -20.84 -13.75
C THR A 312 -22.58 -19.40 -14.09
N TYR A 313 -21.64 -19.25 -15.01
CA TYR A 313 -21.15 -17.96 -15.47
C TYR A 313 -21.69 -17.64 -16.86
N GLU A 314 -22.47 -16.57 -16.96
CA GLU A 314 -22.76 -15.91 -18.22
C GLU A 314 -21.86 -14.69 -18.36
N LYS A 315 -21.12 -14.61 -19.47
CA LYS A 315 -20.21 -13.49 -19.74
C LYS A 315 -21.00 -12.21 -19.98
N SER A 316 -21.26 -11.46 -18.92
CA SER A 316 -21.83 -10.12 -19.02
C SER A 316 -20.79 -9.18 -19.66
N ALA A 317 -21.15 -8.58 -20.79
CA ALA A 317 -20.31 -7.58 -21.47
C ALA A 317 -20.14 -6.28 -20.67
N ASN A 318 -20.88 -6.11 -19.56
CA ASN A 318 -20.93 -4.89 -18.76
C ASN A 318 -20.10 -4.94 -17.47
N VAL A 319 -19.33 -6.01 -17.24
CA VAL A 319 -18.49 -6.16 -16.04
C VAL A 319 -17.01 -6.09 -16.42
N GLY A 320 -16.30 -5.16 -15.80
CA GLY A 320 -14.91 -4.83 -16.12
C GLY A 320 -14.78 -3.48 -16.83
N ILE A 321 -13.57 -2.93 -16.84
CA ILE A 321 -13.31 -1.64 -17.50
C ILE A 321 -13.15 -1.86 -19.01
N THR A 322 -14.02 -1.22 -19.77
CA THR A 322 -13.95 -1.11 -21.23
C THR A 322 -13.31 0.20 -21.70
N ASP A 323 -13.21 1.19 -20.81
CA ASP A 323 -12.62 2.51 -21.09
C ASP A 323 -11.10 2.42 -21.24
N SER A 324 -10.55 3.24 -22.14
CA SER A 324 -9.09 3.34 -22.33
C SER A 324 -8.46 3.99 -21.09
N THR A 325 -7.87 3.17 -20.22
CA THR A 325 -7.10 3.64 -19.05
C THR A 325 -5.67 3.11 -19.11
N ARG A 326 -4.74 3.75 -18.38
CA ARG A 326 -3.36 3.26 -18.29
C ARG A 326 -3.25 1.92 -17.56
N TYR A 327 -4.32 1.44 -16.91
CA TYR A 327 -4.33 0.19 -16.16
C TYR A 327 -4.98 -0.98 -16.90
N VAL A 328 -5.42 -0.80 -18.15
CA VAL A 328 -6.01 -1.89 -18.95
C VAL A 328 -4.97 -3.00 -19.15
N LYS A 329 -5.42 -4.26 -19.04
CA LYS A 329 -4.57 -5.44 -19.22
C LYS A 329 -3.90 -5.44 -20.59
N GLY A 330 -2.60 -5.76 -20.61
CA GLY A 330 -1.79 -5.78 -21.83
C GLY A 330 -1.24 -4.40 -22.26
N SER A 331 -1.61 -3.32 -21.57
CA SER A 331 -0.93 -2.03 -21.75
C SER A 331 0.49 -2.08 -21.19
N ARG A 332 1.43 -1.42 -21.86
CA ARG A 332 2.73 -1.10 -21.26
C ARG A 332 2.49 0.03 -20.27
N HIS A 333 2.38 -0.28 -18.98
CA HIS A 333 2.33 0.79 -17.97
C HIS A 333 3.56 1.67 -18.14
N PRO A 334 3.41 3.00 -18.13
CA PRO A 334 4.56 3.86 -18.04
C PRO A 334 5.29 3.50 -16.74
N MET A 335 6.49 2.93 -16.90
CA MET A 335 7.44 2.54 -15.84
C MET A 335 8.02 3.75 -15.09
N THR A 336 7.31 4.86 -15.11
CA THR A 336 7.82 6.18 -14.78
C THR A 336 6.72 6.96 -14.06
N TRP A 337 6.72 6.83 -12.74
CA TRP A 337 6.63 8.01 -11.87
C TRP A 337 7.96 8.79 -11.99
N VAL A 338 8.32 9.17 -13.22
CA VAL A 338 9.52 9.97 -13.49
C VAL A 338 9.01 11.19 -14.22
N GLY A 339 8.93 12.30 -13.49
CA GLY A 339 8.78 13.62 -14.07
C GLY A 339 9.79 13.79 -15.20
N THR A 340 9.32 13.70 -16.43
CA THR A 340 10.10 14.01 -17.65
C THR A 340 9.23 14.78 -18.65
N SER A 341 8.26 15.58 -18.20
CA SER A 341 7.41 16.31 -19.14
C SER A 341 6.92 17.70 -18.73
N VAL A 342 7.49 18.35 -17.71
CA VAL A 342 7.05 19.73 -17.35
C VAL A 342 8.14 20.81 -17.52
N MET A 343 9.33 20.47 -18.01
CA MET A 343 10.43 21.47 -18.17
C MET A 343 10.94 21.67 -19.61
N ASN A 344 10.28 21.09 -20.62
CA ASN A 344 10.61 21.36 -22.03
C ASN A 344 9.41 21.95 -22.78
N GLU A 345 8.90 23.09 -22.33
CA GLU A 345 8.24 24.10 -23.17
C GLU A 345 8.56 25.51 -22.66
#